data_AF-A0A948ZDD4-F1
#
_entry.id   AF-A0A948ZDD4-F1
#
_cell.length_a   1.000
_cell.length_b   1.000
_cell.length_c   1.000
_cell.angle_alpha   90.00
_cell.angle_beta   90.00
_cell.angle_gamma   90.00
#
_symmetry.space_group_name_H-M   'P 1'
#
loop_
_entity.id
_entity.type
_entity.pdbx_description
1 polymer ?
#
loop_
_entity_poly.entity_id
_entity_poly.type
_entity_poly.pdbx_seq_one_letter_code
_entity_poly.pdbx_strand_id
1 'polypeptide(L)'
;MSHFHSLKIASCFRELKSSERGLTQAEAEKRLKKYGLNKLAGEKPLGGFIILISQFKSPLIYILLIAGLISLILKDYTDAGVIFAAVALNTVIGFFQENKANQALSKLKQMVEHKALVLRGKREAEIDSSRIVAGDIIIIQAGNRVSADARLIEAANLQVNESALTGESIPSEKNTEPVAQGAALADRENMVYAGTVAVTGSGRAIVCAIGKNTEIGEIAELVKATEEEKTPLQLKLMKFSRLLSIALALISLIIFIIGIAQGRGVHEMFITAVALAVASIPEGLVVAVTVILVLGMQRILKQKALTRKLVAAETLGSITVICADKTGTLTEGNMHVAHIVIGEKEFELNNLGSGQDPEEAKAVSLALRTAMMCNDAIIENPNDELAGWRIIGAPTEAALLSAAVQSGLNREELLKIEPKIDELPFDSEKKYMITLRKRKDNEHVLYEKGAPEKLLDKSTDFYHKGKIRKITKEEREKLNKTYEKLTGKGLRVIGV
;
A
#
# COMPACT_ATOMS: atom_id res chain seq x y z
N MET A 1 6.50 24.66 -9.63
CA MET A 1 5.94 24.28 -8.31
C MET A 1 6.72 25.06 -7.26
N SER A 2 6.12 25.45 -6.13
CA SER A 2 6.89 26.04 -5.04
C SER A 2 7.94 25.03 -4.59
N HIS A 3 9.19 25.47 -4.50
CA HIS A 3 10.28 24.67 -3.95
C HIS A 3 10.13 24.64 -2.42
N PHE A 4 9.13 23.93 -1.91
CA PHE A 4 8.82 23.90 -0.48
C PHE A 4 9.99 23.36 0.36
N HIS A 5 10.88 22.56 -0.24
CA HIS A 5 12.13 22.10 0.38
C HIS A 5 13.10 23.24 0.68
N SER A 6 13.11 24.34 -0.08
CA SER A 6 14.01 25.47 0.16
C SER A 6 13.44 26.52 1.11
N LEU A 7 12.16 26.40 1.47
CA LEU A 7 11.50 27.33 2.37
C LEU A 7 11.67 26.92 3.83
N LYS A 8 11.73 27.93 4.70
CA LYS A 8 11.54 27.77 6.14
C LYS A 8 10.08 27.37 6.43
N ILE A 9 9.87 26.58 7.46
CA ILE A 9 8.56 26.06 7.90
C ILE A 9 7.49 27.19 7.99
N ALA A 10 7.83 28.33 8.59
CA ALA A 10 6.91 29.47 8.71
C ALA A 10 6.47 30.06 7.36
N SER A 11 7.32 29.99 6.34
CA SER A 11 6.97 30.41 4.98
C SER A 11 6.05 29.39 4.30
N CYS A 12 6.27 28.10 4.51
CA CYS A 12 5.38 27.04 4.02
C CYS A 12 3.95 27.22 4.57
N PHE A 13 3.80 27.50 5.87
CA PHE A 13 2.49 27.77 6.47
C PHE A 13 1.80 29.00 5.86
N ARG A 14 2.54 30.07 5.58
CA ARG A 14 1.98 31.27 4.94
C ARG A 14 1.53 31.01 3.52
N GLU A 15 2.34 30.31 2.73
CA GLU A 15 2.04 30.01 1.33
C GLU A 15 0.85 29.06 1.19
N LEU A 16 0.81 28.01 2.02
CA LEU A 16 -0.27 27.03 2.05
C LEU A 16 -1.49 27.49 2.86
N LYS A 17 -1.44 28.70 3.46
CA LYS A 17 -2.46 29.26 4.36
C LYS A 17 -2.92 28.23 5.39
N SER A 18 -1.97 27.65 6.10
CA SER A 18 -2.19 26.63 7.13
C SER A 18 -1.48 27.01 8.43
N SER A 19 -1.56 26.17 9.45
CA SER A 19 -0.93 26.39 10.76
C SER A 19 -0.46 25.07 11.36
N GLU A 20 0.42 25.12 12.36
CA GLU A 20 0.87 23.96 13.15
C GLU A 20 -0.27 23.17 13.80
N ARG A 21 -1.44 23.80 13.97
CA ARG A 21 -2.65 23.18 14.53
C ARG A 21 -3.49 22.44 13.48
N GLY A 22 -3.03 22.41 12.23
CA GLY A 22 -3.73 21.85 11.10
C GLY A 22 -4.82 22.76 10.53
N LEU A 23 -5.48 22.30 9.46
CA LEU A 23 -6.63 22.97 8.86
C LEU A 23 -7.90 22.74 9.70
N THR A 24 -8.87 23.64 9.58
CA THR A 24 -10.23 23.36 10.07
C THR A 24 -10.95 22.41 9.09
N GLN A 25 -11.90 21.64 9.59
CA GLN A 25 -12.68 20.72 8.75
C GLN A 25 -13.39 21.46 7.59
N ALA A 26 -13.95 22.64 7.85
CA ALA A 26 -14.63 23.45 6.84
C ALA A 26 -13.67 23.93 5.73
N GLU A 27 -12.46 24.34 6.08
CA GLU A 27 -11.45 24.78 5.11
C GLU A 27 -10.94 23.60 4.27
N ALA A 28 -10.74 22.43 4.90
CA ALA A 28 -10.36 21.21 4.20
C ALA A 28 -11.43 20.80 3.16
N GLU A 29 -12.72 20.86 3.51
CA GLU A 29 -13.82 20.56 2.59
C GLU A 29 -13.93 21.58 1.44
N LYS A 30 -13.69 22.87 1.73
CA LYS A 30 -13.64 23.92 0.70
C LYS A 30 -12.51 23.67 -0.29
N ARG A 31 -11.33 23.29 0.19
CA ARG A 31 -10.17 22.92 -0.65
C ARG A 31 -10.44 21.66 -1.44
N LEU A 32 -11.09 20.66 -0.86
CA LEU A 32 -11.44 19.42 -1.54
C LEU A 32 -12.35 19.68 -2.75
N LYS A 33 -13.33 20.58 -2.61
CA LYS A 33 -14.19 21.02 -3.72
C LYS A 33 -13.43 21.79 -4.82
N LYS A 34 -12.40 22.54 -4.44
CA LYS A 34 -11.61 23.38 -5.36
C LYS A 34 -10.52 22.61 -6.11
N TYR A 35 -9.77 21.76 -5.41
CA TYR A 35 -8.58 21.08 -5.93
C TYR A 35 -8.85 19.62 -6.31
N GLY A 36 -9.98 19.05 -5.88
CA GLY A 36 -10.33 17.66 -6.12
C GLY A 36 -9.70 16.70 -5.09
N LEU A 37 -9.90 15.40 -5.33
CA LEU A 37 -9.38 14.33 -4.48
C LEU A 37 -7.87 14.15 -4.66
N ASN A 38 -7.18 13.76 -3.61
CA ASN A 38 -5.81 13.22 -3.65
C ASN A 38 -5.82 11.80 -4.27
N LYS A 39 -6.09 11.73 -5.57
CA LYS A 39 -6.01 10.51 -6.36
C LYS A 39 -5.23 10.81 -7.63
N LEU A 40 -4.38 9.87 -8.03
CA LEU A 40 -3.89 9.83 -9.39
C LEU A 40 -5.09 9.70 -10.33
N ALA A 41 -5.01 10.36 -11.49
CA ALA A 41 -6.08 10.31 -12.48
C ALA A 41 -6.24 8.88 -13.02
N GLY A 42 -7.05 8.06 -12.34
CA GLY A 42 -7.53 6.80 -12.87
C GLY A 42 -8.37 7.06 -14.12
N GLU A 43 -8.35 6.13 -15.06
CA GLU A 43 -9.29 6.17 -16.17
C GLU A 43 -10.72 6.24 -15.63
N LYS A 44 -11.45 7.25 -16.09
CA LYS A 44 -12.88 7.34 -15.78
C LYS A 44 -13.54 6.08 -16.35
N PRO A 45 -14.48 5.47 -15.61
CA PRO A 45 -15.27 4.40 -16.19
C PRO A 45 -15.89 4.89 -17.50
N LEU A 46 -15.84 4.08 -18.55
CA LEU A 46 -16.47 4.44 -19.82
C LEU A 46 -17.94 4.73 -19.57
N GLY A 47 -18.40 5.92 -19.99
CA GLY A 47 -19.81 6.28 -19.90
C GLY A 47 -20.64 5.39 -20.82
N GLY A 48 -21.88 5.07 -20.45
CA GLY A 48 -22.74 4.20 -21.27
C GLY A 48 -22.86 4.66 -22.74
N PHE A 49 -22.92 5.96 -22.98
CA PHE A 49 -22.93 6.50 -24.34
C PHE A 49 -21.65 6.21 -25.14
N ILE A 50 -20.49 6.23 -24.47
CA ILE A 50 -19.20 5.90 -25.10
C ILE A 50 -19.16 4.40 -25.44
N ILE A 51 -19.69 3.55 -24.56
CA ILE A 51 -19.81 2.09 -24.77
C ILE A 51 -20.76 1.78 -25.94
N LEU A 52 -21.82 2.59 -26.11
CA LEU A 52 -22.72 2.44 -27.24
C LEU A 52 -22.03 2.81 -28.55
N ILE A 53 -21.32 3.94 -28.60
CA ILE A 53 -20.56 4.37 -29.78
C ILE A 53 -19.42 3.38 -30.10
N SER A 54 -18.79 2.79 -29.09
CA SER A 54 -17.72 1.81 -29.32
C SER A 54 -18.20 0.57 -30.05
N GLN A 55 -19.48 0.18 -29.92
CA GLN A 55 -20.05 -0.92 -30.73
C GLN A 55 -19.90 -0.63 -32.22
N PHE A 56 -20.21 0.60 -32.65
CA PHE A 56 -20.14 1.02 -34.06
C PHE A 56 -18.71 1.11 -34.62
N LYS A 57 -17.66 1.05 -33.78
CA LYS A 57 -16.27 1.01 -34.25
C LYS A 57 -15.89 -0.35 -34.85
N SER A 58 -16.73 -1.37 -34.71
CA SER A 58 -16.52 -2.67 -35.34
C SER A 58 -16.57 -2.55 -36.88
N PRO A 59 -15.51 -2.94 -37.62
CA PRO A 59 -15.50 -2.93 -39.09
C PRO A 59 -16.68 -3.68 -39.73
N LEU A 60 -17.22 -4.66 -39.01
CA LEU A 60 -18.32 -5.51 -39.46
C LEU A 60 -19.67 -4.79 -39.41
N ILE A 61 -19.88 -3.94 -38.40
CA ILE A 61 -21.06 -3.07 -38.35
C ILE A 61 -21.03 -2.13 -39.55
N TYR A 62 -19.86 -1.62 -39.96
CA TYR A 62 -19.79 -0.82 -41.18
C TYR A 62 -20.14 -1.62 -42.44
N ILE A 63 -19.67 -2.86 -42.57
CA ILE A 63 -20.04 -3.73 -43.71
C ILE A 63 -21.55 -3.99 -43.75
N LEU A 64 -22.16 -4.28 -42.60
CA LEU A 64 -23.60 -4.47 -42.44
C LEU A 64 -24.40 -3.21 -42.77
N LEU A 65 -23.96 -2.05 -42.28
CA LEU A 65 -24.61 -0.77 -42.56
C LEU A 65 -24.54 -0.46 -44.06
N ILE A 66 -23.40 -0.73 -44.72
CA ILE A 66 -23.24 -0.58 -46.17
C ILE A 66 -24.18 -1.56 -46.90
N ALA A 67 -24.22 -2.83 -46.50
CA ALA A 67 -25.11 -3.81 -47.12
C ALA A 67 -26.60 -3.45 -46.97
N GLY A 68 -27.01 -3.02 -45.78
CA GLY A 68 -28.36 -2.52 -45.52
C GLY A 68 -28.70 -1.27 -46.34
N LEU A 69 -27.73 -0.37 -46.55
CA LEU A 69 -27.89 0.79 -47.43
C LEU A 69 -28.09 0.36 -48.89
N ILE A 70 -27.32 -0.62 -49.37
CA ILE A 70 -27.42 -1.15 -50.73
C ILE A 70 -28.80 -1.79 -50.96
N SER A 71 -29.29 -2.61 -50.02
CA SER A 71 -30.64 -3.19 -50.10
C SER A 71 -31.74 -2.11 -50.13
N LEU A 72 -31.58 -1.03 -49.36
CA LEU A 72 -32.48 0.13 -49.38
C LEU A 72 -32.53 0.82 -50.74
N ILE A 73 -31.36 1.03 -51.37
CA ILE A 73 -31.24 1.64 -52.70
C ILE A 73 -31.92 0.75 -53.76
N LEU A 74 -31.82 -0.57 -53.60
CA LEU A 74 -32.45 -1.56 -54.49
C LEU A 74 -33.95 -1.76 -54.22
N LYS A 75 -34.53 -0.99 -53.29
CA LYS A 75 -35.95 -1.05 -52.86
C LYS A 75 -36.34 -2.40 -52.24
N ASP A 76 -35.38 -3.16 -51.74
CA ASP A 76 -35.64 -4.37 -50.95
C ASP A 76 -35.80 -3.99 -49.47
N TYR A 77 -36.97 -3.46 -49.15
CA TYR A 77 -37.27 -2.99 -47.80
C TYR A 77 -37.32 -4.12 -46.78
N THR A 78 -37.66 -5.32 -47.22
CA THR A 78 -37.69 -6.54 -46.40
C THR A 78 -36.28 -6.91 -45.94
N ASP A 79 -35.35 -7.06 -46.88
CA ASP A 79 -33.98 -7.48 -46.55
C ASP A 79 -33.21 -6.37 -45.82
N ALA A 80 -33.39 -5.11 -46.22
CA ALA A 80 -32.83 -3.97 -45.48
C ALA A 80 -33.33 -3.94 -44.03
N GLY A 81 -34.64 -4.17 -43.82
CA GLY A 81 -35.24 -4.23 -42.48
C GLY A 81 -34.64 -5.32 -41.60
N VAL A 82 -34.42 -6.51 -42.16
CA VAL A 82 -33.78 -7.63 -41.45
C VAL A 82 -32.33 -7.29 -41.06
N ILE A 83 -31.57 -6.68 -41.97
CA ILE A 83 -30.18 -6.28 -41.70
C ILE A 83 -30.11 -5.23 -40.58
N PHE A 84 -30.92 -4.17 -40.65
CA PHE A 84 -30.94 -3.14 -39.60
C PHE A 84 -31.42 -3.70 -38.25
N ALA A 85 -32.40 -4.59 -38.25
CA ALA A 85 -32.86 -5.27 -37.04
C ALA A 85 -31.74 -6.11 -36.41
N ALA A 86 -30.97 -6.84 -37.22
CA ALA A 86 -29.82 -7.62 -36.75
C ALA A 86 -28.72 -6.73 -36.16
N VAL A 87 -28.38 -5.62 -36.83
CA VAL A 87 -27.41 -4.62 -36.33
C VAL A 87 -27.88 -4.02 -35.01
N ALA A 88 -29.16 -3.65 -34.91
CA ALA A 88 -29.74 -3.08 -33.71
C ALA A 88 -29.72 -4.08 -32.54
N LEU A 89 -30.16 -5.32 -32.77
CA LEU A 89 -30.14 -6.39 -31.77
C LEU A 89 -28.72 -6.63 -31.26
N ASN A 90 -27.75 -6.76 -32.17
CA ASN A 90 -26.36 -7.00 -31.83
C ASN A 90 -25.76 -5.83 -31.02
N THR A 91 -25.99 -4.60 -31.46
CA THR A 91 -25.54 -3.38 -30.76
C THR A 91 -26.10 -3.31 -29.35
N VAL A 92 -27.38 -3.64 -29.17
CA VAL A 92 -28.04 -3.64 -27.86
C VAL A 92 -27.45 -4.72 -26.94
N ILE A 93 -27.31 -5.95 -27.46
CA ILE A 93 -26.73 -7.07 -26.70
C ILE A 93 -25.29 -6.76 -26.29
N GLY A 94 -24.46 -6.29 -27.22
CA GLY A 94 -23.08 -5.87 -26.99
C GLY A 94 -22.98 -4.75 -25.96
N PHE A 95 -23.81 -3.72 -26.08
CA PHE A 95 -23.89 -2.62 -25.10
C PHE A 95 -24.20 -3.13 -23.68
N PHE A 96 -25.21 -3.97 -23.51
CA PHE A 96 -25.58 -4.49 -22.18
C PHE A 96 -24.47 -5.36 -21.60
N GLN A 97 -23.86 -6.20 -22.41
CA GLN A 97 -22.78 -7.10 -22.01
C GLN A 97 -21.52 -6.32 -21.58
N GLU A 98 -21.09 -5.35 -22.38
CA GLU A 98 -19.90 -4.54 -22.11
C GLU A 98 -20.12 -3.57 -20.94
N ASN A 99 -21.30 -2.95 -20.84
CA ASN A 99 -21.65 -2.10 -19.71
C ASN A 99 -21.67 -2.89 -18.38
N LYS A 100 -22.21 -4.11 -18.39
CA LYS A 100 -22.20 -4.98 -17.20
C LYS A 100 -20.77 -5.33 -16.76
N ALA A 101 -19.89 -5.65 -17.72
CA ALA A 101 -18.48 -5.92 -17.43
C ALA A 101 -17.75 -4.68 -16.89
N ASN A 102 -17.96 -3.51 -17.50
CA ASN A 102 -17.34 -2.24 -17.09
C ASN A 102 -17.80 -1.80 -15.68
N GLN A 103 -19.08 -1.97 -15.35
CA GLN A 103 -19.60 -1.68 -14.00
C GLN A 103 -18.98 -2.60 -12.93
N ALA A 104 -18.83 -3.89 -13.22
CA ALA A 104 -18.20 -4.83 -12.31
C ALA A 104 -16.73 -4.45 -12.03
N LEU A 105 -15.98 -4.08 -13.07
CA LEU A 105 -14.62 -3.55 -12.94
C LEU A 105 -14.56 -2.25 -12.12
N SER A 106 -15.49 -1.33 -12.34
CA SER A 106 -15.54 -0.06 -11.62
C SER A 106 -15.74 -0.27 -10.11
N LYS A 107 -16.67 -1.17 -9.74
CA LYS A 107 -16.90 -1.53 -8.33
C LYS A 107 -15.66 -2.19 -7.69
N LEU A 108 -14.96 -3.06 -8.43
CA LEU A 108 -13.71 -3.66 -7.95
C LEU A 108 -12.64 -2.60 -7.67
N LYS A 109 -12.50 -1.58 -8.54
CA LYS A 109 -11.54 -0.48 -8.37
C LYS A 109 -11.86 0.43 -7.16
N GLN A 110 -13.11 0.50 -6.74
CA GLN A 110 -13.56 1.37 -5.65
C GLN A 110 -13.33 0.79 -4.24
N MET A 111 -13.00 -0.49 -4.12
CA MET A 111 -12.85 -1.18 -2.82
C MET A 111 -11.50 -0.98 -2.10
N VAL A 112 -10.64 -0.08 -2.55
CA VAL A 112 -9.38 0.27 -1.84
C VAL A 112 -9.48 1.69 -1.31
N GLU A 113 -9.82 1.79 -0.03
CA GLU A 113 -9.61 3.01 0.74
C GLU A 113 -8.32 2.86 1.53
N HIS A 114 -7.33 3.71 1.25
CA HIS A 114 -6.18 3.86 2.14
C HIS A 114 -6.55 4.91 3.17
N LYS A 115 -6.29 4.64 4.45
CA LYS A 115 -6.48 5.62 5.53
C LYS A 115 -5.17 6.36 5.80
N ALA A 116 -5.29 7.57 6.32
CA ALA A 116 -4.18 8.43 6.70
C ALA A 116 -4.54 9.21 7.95
N LEU A 117 -3.55 9.38 8.84
CA LEU A 117 -3.70 10.17 10.05
C LEU A 117 -3.39 11.64 9.74
N VAL A 118 -4.34 12.52 10.02
CA VAL A 118 -4.20 13.97 9.81
C VAL A 118 -4.49 14.73 11.09
N LEU A 119 -3.84 15.88 11.26
CA LEU A 119 -4.19 16.85 12.29
C LEU A 119 -5.13 17.90 11.68
N ARG A 120 -6.40 17.90 12.11
CA ARG A 120 -7.40 18.91 11.72
C ARG A 120 -8.11 19.46 12.95
N GLY A 121 -8.21 20.78 13.06
CA GLY A 121 -8.85 21.44 14.20
C GLY A 121 -8.23 21.08 15.56
N LYS A 122 -6.89 20.90 15.62
CA LYS A 122 -6.12 20.43 16.79
C LYS A 122 -6.42 18.99 17.25
N ARG A 123 -7.09 18.18 16.44
CA ARG A 123 -7.35 16.78 16.76
C ARG A 123 -6.79 15.89 15.67
N GLU A 124 -6.18 14.80 16.08
CA GLU A 124 -5.76 13.74 15.17
C GLU A 124 -7.01 12.99 14.72
N ALA A 125 -7.13 12.77 13.42
CA ALA A 125 -8.26 12.10 12.82
C ALA A 125 -7.76 11.19 11.70
N GLU A 126 -8.23 9.96 11.70
CA GLU A 126 -8.02 9.04 10.59
C GLU A 126 -9.04 9.34 9.48
N ILE A 127 -8.55 9.68 8.28
CA ILE A 127 -9.38 9.97 7.12
C ILE A 127 -8.98 9.10 5.93
N ASP A 128 -9.85 8.99 4.93
CA ASP A 128 -9.45 8.46 3.63
C ASP A 128 -8.34 9.35 3.03
N SER A 129 -7.22 8.74 2.63
CA SER A 129 -6.06 9.42 2.07
C SER A 129 -6.39 10.24 0.82
N SER A 130 -7.45 9.87 0.10
CA SER A 130 -7.96 10.61 -1.05
C SER A 130 -8.64 11.93 -0.69
N ARG A 131 -8.97 12.15 0.58
CA ARG A 131 -9.54 13.40 1.09
C ARG A 131 -8.50 14.34 1.69
N ILE A 132 -7.22 13.99 1.62
CA ILE A 132 -6.11 14.89 1.95
C ILE A 132 -6.08 16.03 0.93
N VAL A 133 -5.83 17.25 1.43
CA VAL A 133 -5.68 18.45 0.61
C VAL A 133 -4.37 19.16 0.92
N ALA A 134 -3.88 19.97 -0.03
CA ALA A 134 -2.72 20.81 0.21
C ALA A 134 -2.95 21.72 1.43
N GLY A 135 -1.97 21.76 2.33
CA GLY A 135 -1.99 22.44 3.62
C GLY A 135 -2.48 21.60 4.80
N ASP A 136 -2.99 20.38 4.61
CA ASP A 136 -3.20 19.45 5.72
C ASP A 136 -1.87 19.15 6.42
N ILE A 137 -1.93 18.84 7.72
CA ILE A 137 -0.81 18.23 8.42
C ILE A 137 -1.06 16.74 8.48
N ILE A 138 -0.15 15.96 7.90
CA ILE A 138 -0.14 14.50 8.00
C ILE A 138 0.82 14.08 9.10
N ILE A 139 0.44 13.01 9.80
CA ILE A 139 1.26 12.38 10.83
C ILE A 139 1.88 11.13 10.22
N ILE A 140 3.19 10.98 10.41
CA ILE A 140 3.98 9.92 9.83
C ILE A 140 4.58 9.11 10.96
N GLN A 141 4.38 7.81 10.89
CA GLN A 141 4.90 6.84 11.85
C GLN A 141 5.54 5.69 11.10
N ALA A 142 6.52 5.04 11.71
CA ALA A 142 7.12 3.83 11.18
C ALA A 142 6.04 2.82 10.74
N GLY A 143 6.25 2.20 9.58
CA GLY A 143 5.31 1.28 8.92
C GLY A 143 4.22 1.96 8.10
N ASN A 144 3.99 3.27 8.24
CA ASN A 144 2.95 3.96 7.48
C ASN A 144 3.45 4.35 6.08
N ARG A 145 2.54 4.31 5.11
CA ARG A 145 2.77 4.83 3.76
C ARG A 145 2.47 6.32 3.71
N VAL A 146 3.39 7.10 3.18
CA VAL A 146 3.22 8.53 2.99
C VAL A 146 2.14 8.77 1.92
N SER A 147 1.12 9.55 2.26
CA SER A 147 -0.11 9.66 1.46
C SER A 147 -0.11 10.82 0.44
N ALA A 148 0.80 11.77 0.58
CA ALA A 148 0.93 12.96 -0.26
C ALA A 148 2.35 13.53 -0.14
N ASP A 149 2.78 14.35 -1.10
CA ASP A 149 4.09 15.01 -0.99
C ASP A 149 3.99 16.13 0.04
N ALA A 150 4.90 16.12 1.02
CA ALA A 150 4.81 16.97 2.18
C ALA A 150 6.17 17.45 2.67
N ARG A 151 6.18 18.64 3.26
CA ARG A 151 7.35 19.25 3.90
C ARG A 151 7.35 18.94 5.38
N LEU A 152 8.43 18.36 5.89
CA LEU A 152 8.56 18.03 7.31
C LEU A 152 8.59 19.27 8.19
N ILE A 153 7.80 19.22 9.26
CA ILE A 153 7.73 20.23 10.32
C ILE A 153 8.42 19.69 11.57
N GLU A 154 8.22 18.40 11.86
CA GLU A 154 8.81 17.67 12.96
C GLU A 154 9.33 16.33 12.42
N ALA A 155 10.52 15.91 12.83
CA ALA A 155 11.10 14.62 12.51
C ALA A 155 11.88 14.10 13.72
N ALA A 156 11.58 12.87 14.15
CA ALA A 156 12.23 12.19 15.26
C ALA A 156 12.70 10.81 14.79
N ASN A 157 14.01 10.68 14.54
CA ASN A 157 14.64 9.46 14.00
C ASN A 157 13.92 8.90 12.75
N LEU A 158 13.33 9.80 11.95
CA LEU A 158 12.51 9.45 10.81
C LEU A 158 13.40 8.99 9.65
N GLN A 159 13.21 7.74 9.22
CA GLN A 159 13.82 7.23 8.00
C GLN A 159 12.73 6.79 7.04
N VAL A 160 12.88 7.12 5.77
CA VAL A 160 11.90 6.82 4.72
C VAL A 160 12.56 6.03 3.61
N ASN A 161 11.93 4.93 3.20
CA ASN A 161 12.33 4.17 2.03
C ASN A 161 11.74 4.84 0.78
N GLU A 162 12.61 5.46 -0.01
CA GLU A 162 12.26 6.22 -1.21
C GLU A 162 12.60 5.49 -2.52
N SER A 163 12.90 4.19 -2.44
CA SER A 163 13.25 3.33 -3.59
C SER A 163 12.25 3.41 -4.75
N ALA A 164 10.96 3.65 -4.45
CA ALA A 164 9.91 3.82 -5.45
C ALA A 164 10.11 5.05 -6.37
N LEU A 165 10.89 6.05 -5.94
CA LEU A 165 11.14 7.29 -6.67
C LEU A 165 12.60 7.46 -7.07
N THR A 166 13.54 7.04 -6.21
CA THR A 166 14.98 7.23 -6.44
C THR A 166 15.66 5.97 -6.97
N GLY A 167 15.06 4.79 -6.79
CA GLY A 167 15.71 3.50 -7.06
C GLY A 167 16.72 3.07 -5.99
N GLU A 168 16.94 3.89 -4.96
CA GLU A 168 17.89 3.58 -3.88
C GLU A 168 17.20 2.83 -2.74
N SER A 169 17.77 1.67 -2.38
CA SER A 169 17.18 0.77 -1.38
C SER A 169 17.53 1.14 0.07
N ILE A 170 18.46 2.07 0.27
CA ILE A 170 18.89 2.51 1.61
C ILE A 170 17.89 3.57 2.10
N PRO A 171 17.27 3.40 3.28
CA PRO A 171 16.37 4.39 3.83
C PRO A 171 17.07 5.74 4.03
N SER A 172 16.45 6.81 3.51
CA SER A 172 16.93 8.19 3.65
C SER A 172 16.56 8.71 5.04
N GLU A 173 17.53 9.27 5.76
CA GLU A 173 17.32 9.97 7.02
C GLU A 173 16.69 11.34 6.76
N LYS A 174 15.70 11.70 7.57
CA LYS A 174 14.89 12.88 7.35
C LYS A 174 15.04 13.90 8.47
N ASN A 175 15.11 15.17 8.09
CA ASN A 175 15.23 16.32 9.00
C ASN A 175 14.26 17.44 8.63
N THR A 176 14.35 18.59 9.31
CA THR A 176 13.46 19.73 9.09
C THR A 176 14.18 20.93 8.49
N GLU A 177 15.48 20.86 8.25
CA GLU A 177 16.27 22.00 7.79
C GLU A 177 16.00 22.31 6.31
N PRO A 178 15.94 23.60 5.89
CA PRO A 178 15.80 23.95 4.49
C PRO A 178 16.96 23.43 3.63
N VAL A 179 16.63 22.93 2.43
CA VAL A 179 17.60 22.39 1.47
C VAL A 179 17.71 23.31 0.26
N ALA A 180 18.87 23.35 -0.40
CA ALA A 180 19.08 24.21 -1.57
C ALA A 180 18.03 23.99 -2.67
N GLN A 181 17.61 25.07 -3.34
CA GLN A 181 16.55 25.01 -4.36
C GLN A 181 16.86 24.02 -5.50
N GLY A 182 18.14 23.90 -5.88
CA GLY A 182 18.62 23.01 -6.94
C GLY A 182 18.91 21.56 -6.51
N ALA A 183 18.61 21.18 -5.27
CA ALA A 183 18.84 19.81 -4.79
C ALA A 183 18.01 18.77 -5.56
N ALA A 184 18.65 17.63 -5.85
CA ALA A 184 17.99 16.48 -6.45
C ALA A 184 16.93 15.92 -5.48
N LEU A 185 15.99 15.13 -6.00
CA LEU A 185 14.88 14.59 -5.19
C LEU A 185 15.39 13.78 -3.98
N ALA A 186 16.42 12.97 -4.20
CA ALA A 186 17.05 12.13 -3.17
C ALA A 186 17.71 12.97 -2.05
N ASP A 187 18.25 14.14 -2.37
CA ASP A 187 18.95 15.02 -1.42
C ASP A 187 18.00 15.91 -0.61
N ARG A 188 16.68 15.88 -0.91
CA ARG A 188 15.67 16.67 -0.18
C ARG A 188 15.23 15.92 1.08
N GLU A 189 16.15 15.80 2.04
CA GLU A 189 15.96 15.13 3.34
C GLU A 189 14.83 15.72 4.18
N ASN A 190 14.36 16.90 3.81
CA ASN A 190 13.35 17.65 4.52
C ASN A 190 11.93 17.50 3.94
N MET A 191 11.82 16.66 2.90
CA MET A 191 10.58 16.28 2.23
C MET A 191 10.29 14.79 2.43
N VAL A 192 9.01 14.46 2.30
CA VAL A 192 8.52 13.09 2.18
C VAL A 192 7.54 13.03 1.01
N TYR A 193 7.50 11.90 0.33
CA TYR A 193 6.80 11.78 -0.95
C TYR A 193 5.69 10.74 -0.95
N ALA A 194 4.63 11.01 -1.69
CA ALA A 194 3.52 10.09 -1.85
C ALA A 194 3.98 8.73 -2.37
N GLY A 195 3.55 7.67 -1.70
CA GLY A 195 3.85 6.30 -2.10
C GLY A 195 5.10 5.69 -1.45
N THR A 196 5.94 6.47 -0.77
CA THR A 196 7.09 5.99 0.02
C THR A 196 6.64 5.48 1.39
N VAL A 197 7.52 4.77 2.10
CA VAL A 197 7.20 4.12 3.38
C VAL A 197 8.14 4.60 4.47
N ALA A 198 7.60 5.06 5.59
CA ALA A 198 8.39 5.36 6.77
C ALA A 198 8.88 4.04 7.40
N VAL A 199 10.18 3.86 7.50
CA VAL A 199 10.81 2.64 8.02
C VAL A 199 10.96 2.72 9.53
N THR A 200 11.39 3.87 10.04
CA THR A 200 11.59 4.12 11.48
C THR A 200 11.20 5.54 11.84
N GLY A 201 11.03 5.78 13.13
CA GLY A 201 10.78 7.11 13.68
C GLY A 201 9.36 7.61 13.47
N SER A 202 9.18 8.92 13.70
CA SER A 202 7.92 9.60 13.49
C SER A 202 8.16 11.04 13.05
N GLY A 203 7.13 11.66 12.49
CA GLY A 203 7.19 13.05 12.09
C GLY A 203 5.82 13.64 11.78
N ARG A 204 5.81 14.96 11.64
CA ARG A 204 4.66 15.72 11.13
C ARG A 204 5.09 16.47 9.89
N ALA A 205 4.25 16.44 8.86
CA ALA A 205 4.55 17.12 7.62
C ALA A 205 3.33 17.90 7.10
N ILE A 206 3.56 19.08 6.55
CA ILE A 206 2.53 19.85 5.85
C ILE A 206 2.47 19.43 4.39
N VAL A 207 1.27 19.08 3.92
CA VAL A 207 1.05 18.61 2.55
C VAL A 207 1.26 19.75 1.56
N CYS A 208 2.21 19.56 0.66
CA CYS A 208 2.58 20.52 -0.38
C CYS A 208 1.87 20.22 -1.70
N ALA A 209 1.77 18.95 -2.07
CA ALA A 209 1.14 18.51 -3.31
C ALA A 209 0.33 17.23 -3.13
N ILE A 210 -0.71 17.08 -3.96
CA ILE A 210 -1.64 15.96 -3.93
C ILE A 210 -1.91 15.44 -5.36
N GLY A 211 -2.29 14.16 -5.45
CA GLY A 211 -2.72 13.52 -6.68
C GLY A 211 -1.69 13.65 -7.79
N LYS A 212 -2.13 14.12 -8.96
CA LYS A 212 -1.26 14.30 -10.15
C LYS A 212 -0.09 15.27 -9.96
N ASN A 213 -0.16 16.17 -8.98
CA ASN A 213 0.90 17.16 -8.74
C ASN A 213 2.00 16.63 -7.82
N THR A 214 1.91 15.38 -7.36
CA THR A 214 2.98 14.72 -6.60
C THR A 214 4.05 14.20 -7.55
N GLU A 215 5.27 13.96 -7.06
CA GLU A 215 6.38 13.40 -7.84
C GLU A 215 5.99 12.03 -8.45
N ILE A 216 5.36 11.16 -7.66
CA ILE A 216 4.82 9.89 -8.18
C ILE A 216 3.68 10.10 -9.18
N GLY A 217 2.93 11.20 -9.06
CA GLY A 217 1.87 11.57 -9.99
C GLY A 217 2.39 12.07 -11.32
N GLU A 218 3.48 12.83 -11.30
CA GLU A 218 4.18 13.29 -12.50
C GLU A 218 4.82 12.11 -13.25
N ILE A 219 5.47 11.20 -12.52
CA ILE A 219 5.95 9.92 -13.09
C ILE A 219 4.78 9.11 -13.67
N ALA A 220 3.66 9.02 -12.95
CA ALA A 220 2.49 8.29 -13.44
C ALA A 220 1.90 8.91 -14.72
N GLU A 221 1.89 10.24 -14.87
CA GLU A 221 1.47 10.89 -16.12
C GLU A 221 2.44 10.61 -17.27
N LEU A 222 3.75 10.59 -17.01
CA LEU A 222 4.77 10.20 -18.00
C LEU A 222 4.61 8.74 -18.45
N VAL A 223 4.35 7.82 -17.50
CA VAL A 223 4.18 6.39 -17.79
C VAL A 223 2.83 6.09 -18.45
N LYS A 224 1.77 6.84 -18.12
CA LYS A 224 0.43 6.65 -18.71
C LYS A 224 0.40 6.90 -20.22
N ALA A 225 1.42 7.53 -20.78
CA ALA A 225 1.64 7.62 -22.23
C ALA A 225 1.99 6.26 -22.87
N THR A 226 2.24 5.21 -22.08
CA THR A 226 2.53 3.86 -22.57
C THR A 226 1.20 3.10 -22.72
N GLU A 227 0.84 2.71 -23.94
CA GLU A 227 -0.37 1.93 -24.21
C GLU A 227 -0.38 0.61 -23.41
N GLU A 228 -1.54 0.23 -22.88
CA GLU A 228 -1.68 -1.08 -22.22
C GLU A 228 -1.47 -2.20 -23.24
N GLU A 229 -0.45 -3.03 -23.01
CA GLU A 229 -0.22 -4.21 -23.84
C GLU A 229 -1.37 -5.22 -23.69
N LYS A 230 -1.80 -5.80 -24.81
CA LYS A 230 -2.84 -6.82 -24.86
C LYS A 230 -2.37 -8.09 -24.17
N THR A 231 -3.27 -8.80 -23.50
CA THR A 231 -2.90 -10.04 -22.81
C THR A 231 -2.53 -11.16 -23.80
N PRO A 232 -1.72 -12.14 -23.38
CA PRO A 232 -1.44 -13.32 -24.20
C PRO A 232 -2.70 -14.03 -24.71
N LEU A 233 -3.75 -14.15 -23.88
CA LEU A 233 -5.06 -14.70 -24.26
C LEU A 233 -5.75 -13.80 -25.28
N GLN A 234 -5.79 -12.48 -25.09
CA GLN A 234 -6.34 -11.54 -26.07
C GLN A 234 -5.61 -11.64 -27.41
N LEU A 235 -4.28 -11.75 -27.40
CA LEU A 235 -3.48 -11.93 -28.60
C LEU A 235 -3.79 -13.25 -29.30
N LYS A 236 -3.90 -14.36 -28.55
CA LYS A 236 -4.30 -15.67 -29.09
C LYS A 236 -5.72 -15.64 -29.66
N LEU A 237 -6.66 -15.02 -28.97
CA LEU A 237 -8.04 -14.88 -29.41
C LEU A 237 -8.15 -13.99 -30.65
N MET A 238 -7.38 -12.91 -30.74
CA MET A 238 -7.32 -12.09 -31.94
C MET A 238 -6.78 -12.88 -33.14
N LYS A 239 -5.73 -13.68 -32.94
CA LYS A 239 -5.21 -14.57 -34.00
C LYS A 239 -6.26 -15.59 -34.42
N PHE A 240 -6.94 -16.21 -33.46
CA PHE A 240 -8.03 -17.17 -33.71
C PHE A 240 -9.21 -16.52 -34.44
N SER A 241 -9.68 -15.36 -33.97
CA SER A 241 -10.76 -14.59 -34.59
C SER A 241 -10.39 -14.20 -36.02
N ARG A 242 -9.14 -13.75 -36.26
CA ARG A 242 -8.68 -13.38 -37.60
C ARG A 242 -8.64 -14.59 -38.54
N LEU A 243 -8.14 -15.73 -38.06
CA LEU A 243 -8.12 -16.97 -38.82
C LEU A 243 -9.54 -17.41 -39.21
N LEU A 244 -10.45 -17.41 -38.23
CA LEU A 244 -11.85 -17.78 -38.44
C LEU A 244 -12.54 -16.82 -39.41
N SER A 245 -12.37 -15.50 -39.25
CA SER A 245 -12.94 -14.49 -40.16
C SER A 245 -12.43 -14.65 -41.60
N ILE A 246 -11.13 -14.93 -41.80
CA ILE A 246 -10.58 -15.17 -43.15
C ILE A 246 -11.17 -16.44 -43.75
N ALA A 247 -11.25 -17.53 -42.99
CA ALA A 247 -11.84 -18.79 -43.46
C ALA A 247 -13.30 -18.63 -43.87
N LEU A 248 -14.10 -17.95 -43.05
CA LEU A 248 -15.52 -17.69 -43.33
C LEU A 248 -15.73 -16.72 -44.50
N ALA A 249 -14.87 -15.71 -44.66
CA ALA A 249 -14.91 -14.82 -45.81
C ALA A 249 -14.62 -15.58 -47.11
N LEU A 250 -13.65 -16.50 -47.10
CA LEU A 250 -13.35 -17.36 -48.25
C LEU A 250 -14.54 -18.28 -48.57
N ILE A 251 -15.15 -18.91 -47.56
CA ILE A 251 -16.34 -19.76 -47.75
C ILE A 251 -17.50 -18.93 -48.34
N SER A 252 -17.73 -17.73 -47.80
CA SER A 252 -18.79 -16.82 -48.29
C SER A 252 -18.54 -16.39 -49.74
N LEU A 253 -17.27 -16.12 -50.10
CA LEU A 253 -16.88 -15.79 -51.46
C LEU A 253 -17.06 -16.98 -52.42
N ILE A 254 -16.69 -18.19 -52.00
CA ILE A 254 -16.88 -19.41 -52.80
C ILE A 254 -18.37 -19.65 -53.04
N ILE A 255 -19.21 -19.54 -52.01
CA ILE A 255 -20.67 -19.69 -52.14
C ILE A 255 -21.25 -18.63 -53.08
N PHE A 256 -20.78 -17.37 -52.97
CA PHE A 256 -21.18 -16.29 -53.87
C PHE A 256 -20.86 -16.61 -55.33
N ILE A 257 -19.63 -17.03 -55.63
CA ILE A 257 -19.19 -17.38 -56.99
C ILE A 257 -19.97 -18.57 -57.54
N ILE A 258 -20.12 -19.64 -56.75
CA ILE A 258 -20.88 -20.83 -57.15
C ILE A 258 -22.34 -20.47 -57.40
N GLY A 259 -22.95 -19.64 -56.55
CA GLY A 259 -24.34 -19.21 -56.71
C GLY A 259 -24.57 -18.44 -58.02
N ILE A 260 -23.65 -17.52 -58.35
CA ILE A 260 -23.69 -16.82 -59.65
C ILE A 260 -23.48 -17.80 -60.80
N ALA A 261 -22.54 -18.75 -60.68
CA ALA A 261 -22.30 -19.76 -61.71
C ALA A 261 -23.51 -20.71 -61.92
N GLN A 262 -24.33 -20.90 -60.90
CA GLN A 262 -25.61 -21.64 -60.97
C GLN A 262 -26.77 -20.80 -61.54
N GLY A 263 -26.53 -19.55 -61.93
CA GLY A 263 -27.54 -18.66 -62.51
C GLY A 263 -28.40 -17.92 -61.49
N ARG A 264 -28.03 -17.91 -60.20
CA ARG A 264 -28.73 -17.10 -59.18
C ARG A 264 -28.41 -15.62 -59.37
N GLY A 265 -29.33 -14.76 -58.92
CA GLY A 265 -29.15 -13.31 -59.00
C GLY A 265 -27.95 -12.84 -58.16
N VAL A 266 -27.15 -11.93 -58.72
CA VAL A 266 -26.00 -11.32 -58.02
C VAL A 266 -26.44 -10.66 -56.70
N HIS A 267 -27.63 -10.05 -56.70
CA HIS A 267 -28.23 -9.44 -55.52
C HIS A 267 -28.53 -10.46 -54.42
N GLU A 268 -29.24 -11.54 -54.76
CA GLU A 268 -29.61 -12.62 -53.84
C GLU A 268 -28.35 -13.27 -53.24
N MET A 269 -27.33 -13.48 -54.07
CA MET A 269 -26.07 -14.03 -53.59
C MET A 269 -25.30 -13.07 -52.69
N PHE A 270 -25.35 -11.76 -52.96
CA PHE A 270 -24.69 -10.76 -52.12
C PHE A 270 -25.30 -10.73 -50.72
N ILE A 271 -26.64 -10.71 -50.63
CA ILE A 271 -27.36 -10.75 -49.35
C ILE A 271 -27.05 -12.05 -48.60
N THR A 272 -27.03 -13.18 -49.30
CA THR A 272 -26.67 -14.48 -48.72
C THR A 272 -25.24 -14.46 -48.15
N ALA A 273 -24.28 -13.90 -48.88
CA ALA A 273 -22.88 -13.81 -48.44
C ALA A 273 -22.72 -12.89 -47.22
N VAL A 274 -23.42 -11.75 -47.20
CA VAL A 274 -23.43 -10.84 -46.04
C VAL A 274 -24.08 -11.50 -44.83
N ALA A 275 -25.25 -12.13 -45.00
CA ALA A 275 -25.94 -12.84 -43.92
C ALA A 275 -25.07 -13.95 -43.31
N LEU A 276 -24.39 -14.73 -44.15
CA LEU A 276 -23.46 -15.77 -43.71
C LEU A 276 -22.26 -15.19 -42.96
N ALA A 277 -21.65 -14.12 -43.49
CA ALA A 277 -20.53 -13.45 -42.85
C ALA A 277 -20.90 -12.94 -41.45
N VAL A 278 -22.11 -12.38 -41.32
CA VAL A 278 -22.63 -11.80 -40.06
C VAL A 278 -22.94 -12.87 -39.03
N ALA A 279 -23.67 -13.92 -39.44
CA ALA A 279 -24.03 -15.04 -38.57
C ALA A 279 -22.80 -15.79 -38.02
N SER A 280 -21.66 -15.68 -38.69
CA SER A 280 -20.47 -16.47 -38.38
C SER A 280 -19.45 -15.74 -37.49
N ILE A 281 -19.66 -14.46 -37.15
CA ILE A 281 -18.72 -13.73 -36.29
C ILE A 281 -18.97 -14.09 -34.83
N PRO A 282 -17.94 -14.56 -34.09
CA PRO A 282 -18.09 -14.93 -32.70
C PRO A 282 -17.98 -13.69 -31.80
N GLU A 283 -18.88 -12.72 -31.94
CA GLU A 283 -18.88 -11.47 -31.15
C GLU A 283 -19.03 -11.76 -29.65
N GLY A 284 -19.80 -12.80 -29.32
CA GLY A 284 -19.92 -13.32 -27.97
C GLY A 284 -18.61 -13.80 -27.35
N LEU A 285 -17.58 -14.13 -28.14
CA LEU A 285 -16.30 -14.63 -27.63
C LEU A 285 -15.52 -13.53 -26.89
N VAL A 286 -15.45 -12.32 -27.44
CA VAL A 286 -14.73 -11.18 -26.83
C VAL A 286 -15.38 -10.77 -25.52
N VAL A 287 -16.71 -10.75 -25.51
CA VAL A 287 -17.49 -10.49 -24.30
C VAL A 287 -17.30 -11.61 -23.28
N ALA A 288 -17.43 -12.87 -23.69
CA ALA A 288 -17.35 -14.02 -22.79
C ALA A 288 -16.00 -14.04 -22.05
N VAL A 289 -14.90 -13.74 -22.75
CA VAL A 289 -13.57 -13.67 -22.16
C VAL A 289 -13.49 -12.56 -21.12
N THR A 290 -14.02 -11.38 -21.42
CA THR A 290 -14.06 -10.26 -20.46
C THR A 290 -14.87 -10.63 -19.22
N VAL A 291 -16.02 -11.27 -19.38
CA VAL A 291 -16.86 -11.73 -18.27
C VAL A 291 -16.15 -12.81 -17.44
N ILE A 292 -15.51 -13.78 -18.07
CA ILE A 292 -14.74 -14.83 -17.40
C ILE A 292 -13.60 -14.22 -16.58
N LEU A 293 -12.85 -13.26 -17.14
CA LEU A 293 -11.79 -12.55 -16.42
C LEU A 293 -12.33 -11.78 -15.22
N VAL A 294 -13.45 -11.07 -15.37
CA VAL A 294 -14.12 -10.36 -14.27
C VAL A 294 -14.55 -11.33 -13.17
N LEU A 295 -15.14 -12.48 -13.51
CA LEU A 295 -15.50 -13.52 -12.54
C LEU A 295 -14.26 -14.10 -11.86
N GLY A 296 -13.15 -14.27 -12.58
CA GLY A 296 -11.85 -14.65 -12.04
C GLY A 296 -11.33 -13.63 -11.01
N MET A 297 -11.35 -12.34 -11.36
CA MET A 297 -10.98 -11.25 -10.44
C MET A 297 -11.85 -11.25 -9.17
N GLN A 298 -13.16 -11.48 -9.29
CA GLN A 298 -14.05 -11.59 -8.14
C GLN A 298 -13.71 -12.77 -7.24
N ARG A 299 -13.31 -13.92 -7.79
CA ARG A 299 -12.85 -15.07 -7.00
C ARG A 299 -11.54 -14.77 -6.25
N ILE A 300 -10.58 -14.12 -6.92
CA ILE A 300 -9.33 -13.68 -6.30
C ILE A 300 -9.62 -12.69 -5.15
N LEU A 301 -10.57 -11.78 -5.34
CA LEU A 301 -10.99 -10.84 -4.29
C LEU A 301 -11.63 -11.52 -3.08
N LYS A 302 -12.40 -12.59 -3.27
CA LYS A 302 -12.94 -13.37 -2.14
C LYS A 302 -11.83 -13.97 -1.27
N GLN A 303 -10.64 -14.16 -1.81
CA GLN A 303 -9.44 -14.56 -1.07
C GLN A 303 -8.62 -13.37 -0.54
N LYS A 304 -9.24 -12.19 -0.43
CA LYS A 304 -8.63 -10.93 0.05
C LYS A 304 -7.52 -10.38 -0.85
N ALA A 305 -7.39 -10.84 -2.10
CA ALA A 305 -6.44 -10.32 -3.07
C ALA A 305 -7.14 -9.44 -4.13
N LEU A 306 -6.73 -8.19 -4.28
CA LEU A 306 -7.34 -7.29 -5.26
C LEU A 306 -6.51 -7.18 -6.54
N THR A 307 -7.10 -7.55 -7.66
CA THR A 307 -6.57 -7.31 -9.00
C THR A 307 -7.11 -5.98 -9.55
N ARG A 308 -6.22 -5.06 -9.95
CA ARG A 308 -6.61 -3.71 -10.44
C ARG A 308 -6.79 -3.64 -11.95
N LYS A 309 -6.21 -4.59 -12.68
CA LYS A 309 -6.27 -4.72 -14.15
C LYS A 309 -6.81 -6.09 -14.52
N LEU A 310 -7.60 -6.17 -15.61
CA LEU A 310 -8.08 -7.45 -16.16
C LEU A 310 -6.93 -8.40 -16.47
N VAL A 311 -5.84 -7.84 -17.00
CA VAL A 311 -4.61 -8.54 -17.36
C VAL A 311 -4.02 -9.32 -16.19
N ALA A 312 -4.10 -8.77 -14.98
CA ALA A 312 -3.43 -9.35 -13.81
C ALA A 312 -3.97 -10.74 -13.43
N ALA A 313 -5.27 -11.01 -13.65
CA ALA A 313 -5.85 -12.31 -13.33
C ALA A 313 -5.32 -13.42 -14.24
N GLU A 314 -5.09 -13.11 -15.51
CA GLU A 314 -4.47 -14.03 -16.47
C GLU A 314 -2.97 -14.16 -16.22
N THR A 315 -2.27 -13.03 -16.03
CA THR A 315 -0.83 -13.01 -15.78
C THR A 315 -0.48 -13.89 -14.59
N LEU A 316 -1.22 -13.79 -13.47
CA LEU A 316 -1.04 -14.63 -12.28
C LEU A 316 -1.08 -16.14 -12.59
N GLY A 317 -1.96 -16.57 -13.49
CA GLY A 317 -2.05 -17.98 -13.91
C GLY A 317 -0.91 -18.44 -14.82
N SER A 318 -0.13 -17.50 -15.37
CA SER A 318 1.01 -17.75 -16.26
C SER A 318 2.37 -17.45 -15.63
N ILE A 319 2.42 -17.07 -14.35
CA ILE A 319 3.67 -16.77 -13.65
C ILE A 319 4.51 -18.05 -13.52
N THR A 320 5.77 -17.96 -13.95
CA THR A 320 6.78 -19.03 -13.78
C THR A 320 7.86 -18.66 -12.75
N VAL A 321 8.02 -17.36 -12.45
CA VAL A 321 9.02 -16.84 -11.51
C VAL A 321 8.35 -15.81 -10.60
N ILE A 322 8.45 -15.99 -9.28
CA ILE A 322 7.98 -15.02 -8.28
C ILE A 322 9.22 -14.36 -7.64
N CYS A 323 9.36 -13.06 -7.86
CA CYS A 323 10.30 -12.23 -7.12
C CYS A 323 9.52 -11.55 -5.98
N ALA A 324 9.88 -11.86 -4.73
CA ALA A 324 9.22 -11.30 -3.55
C ALA A 324 10.18 -10.42 -2.76
N ASP A 325 9.68 -9.28 -2.27
CA ASP A 325 10.36 -8.51 -1.23
C ASP A 325 10.29 -9.28 0.11
N LYS A 326 11.22 -9.03 1.02
CA LYS A 326 11.26 -9.69 2.33
C LYS A 326 10.32 -9.00 3.33
N THR A 327 10.59 -7.74 3.61
CA THR A 327 9.96 -7.03 4.74
C THR A 327 8.54 -6.62 4.39
N GLY A 328 7.55 -7.03 5.19
CA GLY A 328 6.14 -6.69 4.95
C GLY A 328 5.48 -7.49 3.81
N THR A 329 6.21 -8.44 3.20
CA THR A 329 5.67 -9.38 2.19
C THR A 329 5.87 -10.83 2.65
N LEU A 330 7.11 -11.25 2.93
CA LEU A 330 7.39 -12.57 3.53
C LEU A 330 7.35 -12.52 5.06
N THR A 331 7.65 -11.36 5.64
CA THR A 331 7.55 -11.12 7.08
C THR A 331 6.40 -10.19 7.39
N GLU A 332 5.83 -10.29 8.60
CA GLU A 332 4.71 -9.46 9.04
C GLU A 332 5.06 -7.96 9.20
N GLY A 333 6.35 -7.60 9.09
CA GLY A 333 6.82 -6.23 9.30
C GLY A 333 6.73 -5.74 10.75
N ASN A 334 6.23 -6.58 11.66
CA ASN A 334 6.10 -6.30 13.08
C ASN A 334 7.23 -6.96 13.87
N MET A 335 7.93 -6.18 14.70
CA MET A 335 8.89 -6.74 15.65
C MET A 335 8.16 -7.34 16.85
N HIS A 336 8.66 -8.47 17.34
CA HIS A 336 8.25 -9.09 18.60
C HIS A 336 9.50 -9.54 19.38
N VAL A 337 9.38 -9.64 20.70
CA VAL A 337 10.46 -10.19 21.53
C VAL A 337 10.43 -11.70 21.41
N ALA A 338 11.46 -12.28 20.78
CA ALA A 338 11.58 -13.72 20.61
C ALA A 338 12.20 -14.40 21.86
N HIS A 339 13.25 -13.80 22.42
CA HIS A 339 14.04 -14.36 23.51
C HIS A 339 14.35 -13.31 24.57
N ILE A 340 14.38 -13.73 25.83
CA ILE A 340 14.84 -12.95 26.98
C ILE A 340 16.02 -13.70 27.58
N VAL A 341 17.16 -13.02 27.76
CA VAL A 341 18.38 -13.64 28.30
C VAL A 341 18.67 -13.07 29.68
N ILE A 342 18.83 -13.94 30.67
CA ILE A 342 19.26 -13.58 32.02
C ILE A 342 20.47 -14.44 32.38
N GLY A 343 21.65 -13.81 32.50
CA GLY A 343 22.90 -14.52 32.69
C GLY A 343 23.18 -15.47 31.52
N GLU A 344 23.21 -16.78 31.78
CA GLU A 344 23.44 -17.82 30.76
C GLU A 344 22.13 -18.47 30.24
N LYS A 345 20.98 -18.12 30.82
CA LYS A 345 19.69 -18.74 30.47
C LYS A 345 18.91 -17.90 29.45
N GLU A 346 18.32 -18.61 28.50
CA GLU A 346 17.48 -18.07 27.43
C GLU A 346 16.04 -18.51 27.68
N PHE A 347 15.12 -17.55 27.74
CA PHE A 347 13.69 -17.76 27.99
C PHE A 347 12.89 -17.31 26.76
N GLU A 348 11.90 -18.11 26.36
CA GLU A 348 10.96 -17.75 25.30
C GLU A 348 9.71 -17.11 25.90
N LEU A 349 9.24 -16.00 25.31
CA LEU A 349 8.10 -15.23 25.82
C LEU A 349 6.82 -16.09 25.97
N ASN A 350 6.56 -16.97 24.99
CA ASN A 350 5.36 -17.83 24.97
C ASN A 350 5.35 -18.91 26.07
N ASN A 351 6.50 -19.17 26.72
CA ASN A 351 6.69 -20.22 27.73
C ASN A 351 6.90 -19.66 29.15
N LEU A 352 6.56 -18.39 29.41
CA LEU A 352 6.80 -17.72 30.69
C LEU A 352 5.91 -18.16 31.88
N GLY A 353 5.18 -19.28 31.77
CA GLY A 353 4.20 -19.71 32.79
C GLY A 353 4.31 -21.15 33.30
N SER A 354 5.12 -22.02 32.69
CA SER A 354 5.16 -23.45 33.04
C SER A 354 6.49 -23.84 33.70
N GLY A 355 6.47 -24.03 35.02
CA GLY A 355 7.55 -24.69 35.76
C GLY A 355 8.83 -23.88 35.97
N GLN A 356 8.77 -22.54 35.86
CA GLN A 356 9.94 -21.69 36.11
C GLN A 356 10.20 -21.52 37.61
N ASP A 357 11.49 -21.50 37.97
CA ASP A 357 11.96 -21.14 39.32
C ASP A 357 11.47 -19.73 39.67
N PRO A 358 10.84 -19.50 40.85
CA PRO A 358 10.41 -18.18 41.29
C PRO A 358 11.50 -17.09 41.19
N GLU A 359 12.77 -17.45 41.37
CA GLU A 359 13.87 -16.49 41.26
C GLU A 359 14.21 -16.12 39.81
N GLU A 360 13.93 -17.01 38.85
CA GLU A 360 14.10 -16.75 37.41
C GLU A 360 12.94 -15.89 36.88
N ALA A 361 11.71 -16.16 37.35
CA ALA A 361 10.54 -15.34 37.04
C ALA A 361 10.73 -13.88 37.51
N LYS A 362 11.32 -13.66 38.69
CA LYS A 362 11.67 -12.31 39.17
C LYS A 362 12.68 -11.60 38.26
N ALA A 363 13.69 -12.33 37.78
CA ALA A 363 14.71 -11.75 36.90
C ALA A 363 14.14 -11.32 35.54
N VAL A 364 13.31 -12.18 34.94
CA VAL A 364 12.61 -11.88 33.69
C VAL A 364 11.65 -10.71 33.88
N SER A 365 10.90 -10.70 34.98
CA SER A 365 10.00 -9.60 35.33
C SER A 365 10.76 -8.28 35.49
N LEU A 366 11.95 -8.29 36.10
CA LEU A 366 12.80 -7.10 36.21
C LEU A 366 13.26 -6.60 34.84
N ALA A 367 13.74 -7.48 33.96
CA ALA A 367 14.17 -7.11 32.61
C ALA A 367 13.02 -6.51 31.78
N LEU A 368 11.85 -7.14 31.81
CA LEU A 368 10.65 -6.64 31.12
C LEU A 368 10.15 -5.33 31.73
N ARG A 369 10.22 -5.18 33.05
CA ARG A 369 9.91 -3.93 33.73
C ARG A 369 10.87 -2.82 33.32
N THR A 370 12.17 -3.06 33.25
CA THR A 370 13.14 -2.07 32.74
C THR A 370 12.80 -1.68 31.30
N ALA A 371 12.52 -2.67 30.45
CA ALA A 371 12.15 -2.45 29.06
C ALA A 371 10.83 -1.67 28.87
N MET A 372 9.88 -1.78 29.82
CA MET A 372 8.62 -1.03 29.86
C MET A 372 8.80 0.39 30.42
N MET A 373 9.59 0.53 31.49
CA MET A 373 9.73 1.81 32.20
C MET A 373 10.67 2.78 31.47
N CYS A 374 11.60 2.25 30.68
CA CYS A 374 12.42 3.01 29.74
C CYS A 374 11.87 2.86 28.31
N ASN A 375 10.66 3.37 28.04
CA ASN A 375 9.96 3.14 26.76
C ASN A 375 9.05 4.29 26.36
N ASP A 376 9.16 4.74 25.11
CA ASP A 376 8.36 5.84 24.55
C ASP A 376 7.09 5.38 23.81
N ALA A 377 6.92 4.07 23.57
CA ALA A 377 5.70 3.55 22.96
C ALA A 377 4.49 3.79 23.88
N ILE A 378 3.30 3.96 23.31
CA ILE A 378 2.04 4.19 24.01
C ILE A 378 1.01 3.13 23.64
N ILE A 379 0.11 2.80 24.57
CA ILE A 379 -1.05 1.95 24.31
C ILE A 379 -2.24 2.89 24.08
N GLU A 380 -2.79 2.90 22.86
CA GLU A 380 -3.89 3.81 22.49
C GLU A 380 -5.19 3.45 23.20
N ASN A 381 -5.45 2.15 23.39
CA ASN A 381 -6.67 1.59 23.93
C ASN A 381 -6.39 0.69 25.15
N PRO A 382 -5.94 1.26 26.28
CA PRO A 382 -5.54 0.49 27.47
C PRO A 382 -6.70 -0.26 28.15
N ASN A 383 -7.95 0.13 27.85
CA ASN A 383 -9.16 -0.47 28.42
C ASN A 383 -9.69 -1.68 27.63
N ASP A 384 -9.15 -1.96 26.44
CA ASP A 384 -9.56 -3.10 25.62
C ASP A 384 -8.89 -4.39 26.11
N GLU A 385 -9.33 -5.55 25.59
CA GLU A 385 -8.62 -6.82 25.84
C GLU A 385 -7.19 -6.79 25.26
N LEU A 386 -6.25 -7.49 25.91
CA LEU A 386 -4.84 -7.57 25.50
C LEU A 386 -4.65 -7.88 24.00
N ALA A 387 -5.51 -8.73 23.42
CA ALA A 387 -5.47 -9.10 22.01
C ALA A 387 -5.87 -7.96 21.05
N GLY A 388 -6.60 -6.96 21.56
CA GLY A 388 -7.06 -5.79 20.81
C GLY A 388 -6.15 -4.56 20.96
N TRP A 389 -5.10 -4.64 21.79
CA TRP A 389 -4.25 -3.48 22.08
C TRP A 389 -3.49 -2.96 20.85
N ARG A 390 -3.58 -1.66 20.65
CA ARG A 390 -2.87 -0.89 19.64
C ARG A 390 -1.73 -0.15 20.30
N ILE A 391 -0.52 -0.66 20.06
CA ILE A 391 0.71 -0.08 20.58
C ILE A 391 1.34 0.79 19.49
N ILE A 392 1.49 2.08 19.79
CA ILE A 392 2.06 3.08 18.88
C ILE A 392 3.46 3.42 19.36
N GLY A 393 4.46 3.29 18.51
CA GLY A 393 5.86 3.59 18.84
C GLY A 393 6.83 2.99 17.83
N ALA A 394 8.14 3.16 18.05
CA ALA A 394 9.14 2.50 17.21
C ALA A 394 9.01 0.97 17.32
N PRO A 395 9.25 0.19 16.25
CA PRO A 395 8.98 -1.26 16.24
C PRO A 395 9.61 -2.03 17.41
N THR A 396 10.85 -1.70 17.78
CA THR A 396 11.54 -2.33 18.91
C THR A 396 10.92 -1.93 20.25
N GLU A 397 10.49 -0.69 20.41
CA GLU A 397 9.87 -0.22 21.65
C GLU A 397 8.48 -0.79 21.84
N ALA A 398 7.69 -0.82 20.76
CA ALA A 398 6.38 -1.46 20.73
C ALA A 398 6.48 -2.95 21.08
N ALA A 399 7.47 -3.66 20.51
CA ALA A 399 7.74 -5.06 20.83
C ALA A 399 8.07 -5.29 22.31
N LEU A 400 8.97 -4.46 22.88
CA LEU A 400 9.36 -4.55 24.29
C LEU A 400 8.20 -4.24 25.23
N LEU A 401 7.41 -3.21 24.92
CA LEU A 401 6.22 -2.85 25.69
C LEU A 401 5.16 -3.95 25.61
N SER A 402 4.91 -4.49 24.41
CA SER A 402 3.99 -5.62 24.21
C SER A 402 4.39 -6.82 25.04
N ALA A 403 5.66 -7.21 25.00
CA ALA A 403 6.19 -8.35 25.75
C ALA A 403 6.03 -8.15 27.26
N ALA A 404 6.34 -6.95 27.76
CA ALA A 404 6.24 -6.66 29.17
C ALA A 404 4.79 -6.72 29.68
N VAL A 405 3.82 -6.20 28.92
CA VAL A 405 2.41 -6.26 29.37
C VAL A 405 1.80 -7.65 29.17
N GLN A 406 2.16 -8.38 28.11
CA GLN A 406 1.77 -9.78 27.93
C GLN A 406 2.28 -10.69 29.07
N SER A 407 3.39 -10.32 29.72
CA SER A 407 3.88 -11.01 30.91
C SER A 407 3.11 -10.71 32.21
N GLY A 408 2.06 -9.87 32.15
CA GLY A 408 1.20 -9.52 33.27
C GLY A 408 1.60 -8.24 34.02
N LEU A 409 2.58 -7.47 33.53
CA LEU A 409 2.94 -6.19 34.13
C LEU A 409 1.93 -5.10 33.77
N ASN A 410 1.38 -4.42 34.79
CA ASN A 410 0.46 -3.30 34.61
C ASN A 410 1.24 -1.98 34.52
N ARG A 411 1.33 -1.42 33.31
CA ARG A 411 2.03 -0.16 33.07
C ARG A 411 1.43 1.03 33.82
N GLU A 412 0.11 1.17 33.82
CA GLU A 412 -0.54 2.34 34.42
C GLU A 412 -0.33 2.38 35.93
N GLU A 413 -0.35 1.23 36.58
CA GLU A 413 -0.06 1.11 38.00
C GLU A 413 1.41 1.47 38.30
N LEU A 414 2.34 0.93 37.51
CA LEU A 414 3.77 1.21 37.67
C LEU A 414 4.11 2.69 37.43
N LEU A 415 3.48 3.34 36.44
CA LEU A 415 3.68 4.77 36.19
C LEU A 415 3.16 5.67 37.33
N LYS A 416 2.14 5.23 38.06
CA LYS A 416 1.64 5.93 39.26
C LYS A 416 2.57 5.76 40.45
N ILE A 417 3.11 4.56 40.65
CA ILE A 417 4.00 4.25 41.78
C ILE A 417 5.41 4.83 41.55
N GLU A 418 5.88 4.81 40.31
CA GLU A 418 7.21 5.30 39.92
C GLU A 418 7.15 6.38 38.82
N PRO A 419 6.70 7.61 39.18
CA PRO A 419 6.58 8.70 38.22
C PRO A 419 7.94 9.10 37.65
N LYS A 420 7.96 9.46 36.37
CA LYS A 420 9.16 9.93 35.65
C LYS A 420 9.55 11.31 36.16
N ILE A 421 10.80 11.45 36.57
CA ILE A 421 11.40 12.71 37.03
C ILE A 421 12.12 13.37 35.85
N ASP A 422 12.92 12.60 35.12
CA ASP A 422 13.73 13.09 34.01
C ASP A 422 14.01 11.95 33.01
N GLU A 423 14.48 12.31 31.82
CA GLU A 423 14.84 11.34 30.79
C GLU A 423 15.98 11.80 29.87
N LEU A 424 16.74 10.82 29.41
CA LEU A 424 17.61 10.95 28.25
C LEU A 424 17.01 10.07 27.13
N PRO A 425 16.40 10.69 26.10
CA PRO A 425 15.83 9.93 24.99
C PRO A 425 16.93 9.17 24.24
N PHE A 426 16.54 8.17 23.45
CA PHE A 426 17.52 7.39 22.70
C PHE A 426 18.33 8.27 21.74
N ASP A 427 19.64 8.17 21.86
CA ASP A 427 20.63 8.90 21.07
C ASP A 427 21.48 7.89 20.29
N SER A 428 21.58 8.06 18.97
CA SER A 428 22.28 7.11 18.08
C SER A 428 23.80 7.09 18.27
N GLU A 429 24.40 8.19 18.73
CA GLU A 429 25.83 8.24 19.05
C GLU A 429 26.11 7.52 20.38
N LYS A 430 25.26 7.75 21.37
CA LYS A 430 25.37 7.13 22.71
C LYS A 430 24.92 5.67 22.71
N LYS A 431 23.96 5.32 21.85
CA LYS A 431 23.31 4.00 21.68
C LYS A 431 22.52 3.50 22.90
N TYR A 432 22.03 4.38 23.75
CA TYR A 432 21.18 4.02 24.90
C TYR A 432 20.14 5.10 25.20
N MET A 433 19.12 4.73 25.96
CA MET A 433 18.06 5.57 26.51
C MET A 433 18.04 5.37 28.03
N ILE A 434 17.76 6.43 28.79
CA ILE A 434 17.68 6.38 30.26
C ILE A 434 16.42 7.12 30.72
N THR A 435 15.73 6.55 31.72
CA THR A 435 14.68 7.25 32.45
C THR A 435 14.98 7.26 33.94
N LEU A 436 14.88 8.44 34.56
CA LEU A 436 14.98 8.64 36.00
C LEU A 436 13.58 8.66 36.59
N ARG A 437 13.34 7.81 37.59
CA ARG A 437 12.03 7.67 38.22
C ARG A 437 12.10 7.72 39.72
N LYS A 438 11.04 8.25 40.33
CA LYS A 438 10.87 8.23 41.78
C LYS A 438 10.49 6.82 42.24
N ARG A 439 10.97 6.37 43.38
CA ARG A 439 10.50 5.16 44.07
C ARG A 439 9.95 5.54 45.46
N LYS A 440 9.34 4.58 46.16
CA LYS A 440 8.96 4.75 47.58
C LYS A 440 10.17 5.16 48.42
N ASP A 441 9.89 5.84 49.55
CA ASP A 441 10.90 6.27 50.53
C ASP A 441 11.94 7.30 50.03
N ASN A 442 11.57 8.14 49.05
CA ASN A 442 12.44 9.15 48.42
C ASN A 442 13.67 8.57 47.70
N GLU A 443 13.66 7.26 47.42
CA GLU A 443 14.64 6.65 46.55
C GLU A 443 14.38 7.01 45.08
N HIS A 444 15.45 6.91 44.29
CA HIS A 444 15.42 7.14 42.85
C HIS A 444 15.92 5.88 42.15
N VAL A 445 15.32 5.55 41.01
CA VAL A 445 15.74 4.44 40.15
C VAL A 445 15.99 4.94 38.74
N LEU A 446 17.10 4.51 38.16
CA LEU A 446 17.43 4.69 36.76
C LEU A 446 17.12 3.40 36.02
N TYR A 447 16.33 3.51 34.95
CA TYR A 447 16.13 2.44 33.99
C TYR A 447 16.86 2.81 32.70
N GLU A 448 17.73 1.93 32.21
CA GLU A 448 18.51 2.12 30.99
C GLU A 448 18.20 0.98 30.01
N LYS A 449 18.11 1.29 28.72
CA LYS A 449 18.12 0.27 27.65
C LYS A 449 19.00 0.74 26.51
N GLY A 450 19.64 -0.18 25.80
CA GLY A 450 20.50 0.21 24.69
C GLY A 450 21.23 -0.93 24.02
N ALA A 451 22.28 -0.58 23.30
CA ALA A 451 23.18 -1.56 22.68
C ALA A 451 23.86 -2.42 23.78
N PRO A 452 23.75 -3.77 23.72
CA PRO A 452 24.26 -4.66 24.76
C PRO A 452 25.71 -4.41 25.13
N GLU A 453 26.57 -4.15 24.15
CA GLU A 453 27.99 -3.89 24.36
C GLU A 453 28.23 -2.60 25.18
N LYS A 454 27.43 -1.56 24.97
CA LYS A 454 27.57 -0.28 25.67
C LYS A 454 27.12 -0.35 27.12
N LEU A 455 26.06 -1.10 27.39
CA LEU A 455 25.58 -1.32 28.75
C LEU A 455 26.55 -2.24 29.50
N LEU A 456 26.96 -3.36 28.89
CA LEU A 456 27.87 -4.33 29.51
C LEU A 456 29.23 -3.72 29.88
N ASP A 457 29.72 -2.76 29.10
CA ASP A 457 30.97 -2.04 29.40
C ASP A 457 30.88 -1.22 30.69
N LYS A 458 29.72 -0.63 30.99
CA LYS A 458 29.46 0.19 32.18
C LYS A 458 28.96 -0.61 33.39
N SER A 459 28.45 -1.82 33.18
CA SER A 459 27.92 -2.66 34.25
C SER A 459 29.01 -3.28 35.12
N THR A 460 28.86 -3.17 36.44
CA THR A 460 29.73 -3.81 37.44
C THR A 460 29.16 -5.13 37.94
N ASP A 461 27.83 -5.25 37.94
CA ASP A 461 27.11 -6.37 38.52
C ASP A 461 25.99 -6.84 37.57
N PHE A 462 25.56 -8.08 37.73
CA PHE A 462 24.44 -8.67 36.99
C PHE A 462 23.58 -9.55 37.90
N TYR A 463 22.32 -9.75 37.50
CA TYR A 463 21.39 -10.59 38.24
C TYR A 463 21.51 -12.06 37.80
N HIS A 464 21.74 -12.97 38.76
CA HIS A 464 21.84 -14.40 38.49
C HIS A 464 21.25 -15.23 39.64
N LYS A 465 20.23 -16.05 39.34
CA LYS A 465 19.58 -16.97 40.30
C LYS A 465 19.20 -16.29 41.62
N GLY A 466 18.50 -15.15 41.53
CA GLY A 466 18.02 -14.45 42.73
C GLY A 466 19.03 -13.54 43.43
N LYS A 467 20.27 -13.45 42.92
CA LYS A 467 21.35 -12.68 43.57
C LYS A 467 22.07 -11.78 42.58
N ILE A 468 22.50 -10.63 43.08
CA ILE A 468 23.41 -9.71 42.38
C ILE A 468 24.83 -10.25 42.53
N ARG A 469 25.55 -10.41 41.41
CA ARG A 469 26.94 -10.86 41.36
C ARG A 469 27.78 -9.88 40.56
N LYS A 470 29.06 -9.74 40.92
CA LYS A 470 30.02 -8.96 40.14
C LYS A 470 30.27 -9.61 38.79
N ILE A 471 30.34 -8.82 37.73
CA ILE A 471 30.72 -9.28 36.40
C ILE A 471 32.23 -9.50 36.35
N THR A 472 32.64 -10.76 36.33
CA THR A 472 34.03 -11.16 36.10
C THR A 472 34.38 -11.14 34.60
N LYS A 473 35.68 -11.20 34.26
CA LYS A 473 36.12 -11.30 32.85
C LYS A 473 35.51 -12.52 32.13
N GLU A 474 35.44 -13.66 32.82
CA GLU A 474 34.87 -14.89 32.29
C GLU A 474 33.36 -14.74 32.01
N GLU A 475 32.61 -14.12 32.93
CA GLU A 475 31.17 -13.87 32.74
C GLU A 475 30.91 -12.88 31.60
N ARG A 476 31.76 -11.85 31.45
CA ARG A 476 31.68 -10.91 30.33
C ARG A 476 31.89 -11.61 28.99
N GLU A 477 32.87 -12.51 28.89
CA GLU A 477 33.09 -13.31 27.67
C GLU A 477 31.90 -14.22 27.35
N LYS A 478 31.28 -14.83 28.37
CA LYS A 478 30.10 -15.67 28.19
C LYS A 478 28.89 -14.88 27.67
N LEU A 479 28.64 -13.69 28.22
CA LEU A 479 27.57 -12.80 27.76
C LEU A 479 27.81 -12.35 26.31
N ASN A 480 29.04 -12.01 25.96
CA ASN A 480 29.41 -11.67 24.58
C ASN A 480 29.18 -12.83 23.59
N LYS A 481 29.54 -14.07 23.97
CA LYS A 481 29.25 -15.25 23.14
C LYS A 481 27.74 -15.44 22.92
N THR A 482 26.92 -15.20 23.95
CA THR A 482 25.46 -15.27 23.82
C THR A 482 24.94 -14.18 22.89
N TYR A 483 25.47 -12.95 23.00
CA TYR A 483 25.15 -11.85 22.09
C TYR A 483 25.50 -12.19 20.63
N GLU A 484 26.70 -12.71 20.36
CA GLU A 484 27.14 -13.15 19.02
C GLU A 484 26.26 -14.29 18.46
N LYS A 485 25.90 -15.27 19.31
CA LYS A 485 25.00 -16.36 18.93
C LYS A 485 23.62 -15.85 18.48
N LEU A 486 23.06 -14.88 19.20
CA LEU A 486 21.73 -14.34 18.89
C LEU A 486 21.76 -13.44 17.64
N THR A 487 22.76 -12.56 17.54
CA THR A 487 22.93 -11.71 16.36
C THR A 487 23.23 -12.52 15.09
N GLY A 488 23.97 -13.63 15.21
CA GLY A 488 24.21 -14.58 14.11
C GLY A 488 22.95 -15.28 13.59
N LYS A 489 21.87 -15.35 14.38
CA LYS A 489 20.54 -15.81 13.94
C LYS A 489 19.72 -14.69 13.26
N GLY A 490 20.28 -13.49 13.12
CA GLY A 490 19.58 -12.33 12.57
C GLY A 490 18.65 -11.62 13.58
N LEU A 491 18.79 -11.90 14.88
CA LEU A 491 18.00 -11.25 15.93
C LEU A 491 18.63 -9.91 16.33
N ARG A 492 17.78 -8.90 16.54
CA ARG A 492 18.18 -7.64 17.17
C ARG A 492 18.19 -7.81 18.69
N VAL A 493 19.36 -7.65 19.32
CA VAL A 493 19.52 -7.79 20.78
C VAL A 493 19.58 -6.42 21.43
N ILE A 494 18.87 -6.24 22.55
CA ILE A 494 18.83 -5.01 23.35
C ILE A 494 19.23 -5.36 24.78
N GLY A 495 20.17 -4.60 25.35
CA GLY A 495 20.51 -4.66 26.76
C GLY A 495 19.55 -3.82 27.59
N VAL A 496 19.27 -4.28 28.81
CA VAL A 496 18.43 -3.61 29.82
C VAL A 496 19.06 -3.74 31.20
#